data_AF-A0A3M1EIG5-F1
#
_entry.id   AF-A0A3M1EIG5-F1
#
_cell.length_a   1.000
_cell.length_b   1.000
_cell.length_c   1.000
_cell.angle_alpha   90.00
_cell.angle_beta   90.00
_cell.angle_gamma   90.00
#
_symmetry.space_group_name_H-M   'P 1'
#
loop_
_entity.id
_entity.type
_entity.pdbx_description
1 polymer ?
#
loop_
_entity_poly.entity_id
_entity_poly.type
_entity_poly.pdbx_seq_one_letter_code
_entity_poly.pdbx_strand_id
1 'polypeptide(L)'
;MTLKALISDMTRLEAELSRFEQKFGVKSDDFYRAITSGELDEFDALDEYRMDFVEWLSLYKTWLSLDEKYRQLIARQPIAVQIKTSVLT
;
A
#
# COMPACT_ATOMS: atom_id res chain seq x y z
N MET A 1 8.37 -12.02 -11.49
CA MET A 1 8.51 -10.68 -10.89
C MET A 1 9.71 -10.71 -9.96
N THR A 2 10.67 -9.80 -10.13
CA THR A 2 11.85 -9.69 -9.27
C THR A 2 11.52 -8.84 -8.04
N LEU A 3 12.33 -8.91 -6.98
CA LEU A 3 12.21 -8.02 -5.83
C LEU A 3 12.36 -6.55 -6.21
N LYS A 4 13.27 -6.24 -7.14
CA LYS A 4 13.46 -4.87 -7.65
C LYS A 4 12.21 -4.34 -8.37
N ALA A 5 11.59 -5.16 -9.21
CA ALA A 5 10.33 -4.79 -9.86
C ALA A 5 9.19 -4.62 -8.82
N LEU A 6 9.12 -5.51 -7.84
CA LEU A 6 8.14 -5.41 -6.75
C LEU A 6 8.30 -4.14 -5.92
N ILE A 7 9.52 -3.80 -5.50
CA ILE A 7 9.80 -2.57 -4.78
C ILE A 7 9.41 -1.36 -5.64
N SER A 8 9.73 -1.36 -6.94
CA SER A 8 9.32 -0.28 -7.85
C SER A 8 7.80 -0.12 -7.92
N ASP A 9 7.05 -1.23 -7.97
CA ASP A 9 5.58 -1.19 -7.97
C ASP A 9 5.03 -0.69 -6.63
N MET A 10 5.60 -1.14 -5.51
CA MET A 10 5.24 -0.67 -4.16
C MET A 10 5.47 0.83 -4.02
N THR A 11 6.65 1.33 -4.40
CA THR A 11 6.99 2.76 -4.31
C THR A 11 6.07 3.63 -5.16
N ARG A 12 5.68 3.17 -6.36
CA ARG A 12 4.68 3.89 -7.17
C ARG A 12 3.33 3.97 -6.47
N LEU A 13 2.90 2.87 -5.85
CA LEU A 13 1.62 2.80 -5.16
C LEU A 13 1.60 3.64 -3.87
N GLU A 14 2.71 3.66 -3.14
CA GLU A 14 2.92 4.54 -1.98
C GLU A 14 2.83 6.01 -2.35
N ALA A 15 3.34 6.42 -3.53
CA ALA A 15 3.21 7.78 -4.01
C ALA A 15 1.74 8.16 -4.26
N GLU A 16 0.93 7.27 -4.83
CA GLU A 16 -0.51 7.50 -5.02
C GLU A 16 -1.26 7.52 -3.69
N LEU A 17 -0.99 6.58 -2.79
CA LEU A 17 -1.56 6.58 -1.43
C LEU A 17 -1.24 7.88 -0.68
N SER A 18 -0.01 8.40 -0.81
CA SER A 18 0.42 9.63 -0.14
C SER A 18 -0.43 10.85 -0.50
N ARG A 19 -1.08 10.86 -1.67
CA ARG A 19 -2.00 11.94 -2.06
C ARG A 19 -3.26 11.95 -1.21
N PHE A 20 -3.81 10.77 -0.93
CA PHE A 20 -4.95 10.62 -0.03
C PHE A 20 -4.57 10.92 1.42
N GLU A 21 -3.38 10.49 1.85
CA GLU A 21 -2.88 10.80 3.19
C GLU A 21 -2.74 12.31 3.41
N GLN A 22 -2.23 13.03 2.41
CA GLN A 22 -2.14 14.50 2.45
C GLN A 22 -3.51 15.17 2.38
N LYS A 23 -4.44 14.63 1.58
CA LYS A 23 -5.80 15.16 1.43
C LYS A 23 -6.62 15.03 2.73
N PHE A 24 -6.53 13.88 3.39
CA PHE A 24 -7.34 13.56 4.57
C PHE A 24 -6.60 13.74 5.90
N GLY A 25 -5.29 13.98 5.87
CA GLY A 25 -4.49 14.22 7.08
C GLY A 25 -4.28 12.99 7.96
N VAL A 26 -4.45 11.78 7.41
CA VAL A 26 -4.31 10.50 8.14
C VAL A 26 -3.44 9.53 7.37
N LYS A 27 -2.67 8.69 8.08
CA LYS A 27 -1.87 7.64 7.45
C LYS A 27 -2.76 6.51 6.97
N SER A 28 -2.35 5.83 5.89
CA SER A 28 -3.16 4.80 5.26
C SER A 28 -3.47 3.62 6.20
N ASP A 29 -2.60 3.32 7.16
CA ASP A 29 -2.85 2.26 8.14
C ASP A 29 -3.94 2.65 9.15
N ASP A 30 -3.93 3.89 9.65
CA ASP A 30 -5.00 4.45 10.48
C ASP A 30 -6.32 4.53 9.70
N PHE A 31 -6.26 5.05 8.47
CA PHE A 31 -7.42 5.18 7.58
C PHE A 31 -8.06 3.79 7.31
N TYR A 32 -7.24 2.76 7.12
CA TYR A 32 -7.73 1.39 6.95
C TYR A 32 -8.38 0.82 8.21
N ARG A 33 -7.86 1.14 9.41
CA ARG A 33 -8.50 0.75 10.66
C ARG A 33 -9.85 1.45 10.84
N ALA A 34 -9.92 2.74 10.55
CA ALA A 34 -11.16 3.52 10.65
C ALA A 34 -12.24 2.99 9.69
N ILE A 35 -11.90 2.77 8.41
CA ILE A 35 -12.87 2.27 7.41
C ILE A 35 -13.35 0.85 7.73
N THR A 36 -12.47 -0.02 8.25
CA THR A 36 -12.83 -1.43 8.54
C THR A 36 -13.57 -1.61 9.86
N SER A 37 -13.46 -0.67 10.78
CA SER A 37 -14.19 -0.66 12.04
C SER A 37 -15.56 0.01 11.97
N GLY A 38 -15.88 0.69 10.85
CA GLY A 38 -17.11 1.46 10.67
C GLY A 38 -17.04 2.87 11.28
N GLU A 39 -15.87 3.35 11.69
CA GLU A 39 -15.69 4.70 12.25
C GLU A 39 -16.04 5.80 11.22
N LEU A 40 -15.97 5.48 9.93
CA LEU A 40 -16.22 6.43 8.83
C LEU A 40 -17.62 6.36 8.24
N ASP A 41 -18.54 5.60 8.83
CA ASP A 41 -19.91 5.40 8.32
C ASP A 41 -20.68 6.74 8.17
N GLU A 42 -20.33 7.78 8.95
CA GLU A 42 -20.93 9.12 8.82
C GLU A 42 -20.67 9.79 7.46
N PHE A 43 -19.61 9.38 6.76
CA PHE A 43 -19.23 9.89 5.44
C PHE A 43 -19.91 9.13 4.28
N ASP A 44 -20.54 7.98 4.53
CA ASP A 44 -21.17 7.16 3.48
C ASP A 44 -22.33 7.87 2.77
N ALA A 45 -22.96 8.83 3.44
CA ALA A 45 -24.02 9.66 2.86
C ALA A 45 -23.49 10.80 1.98
N LEU A 46 -22.17 11.07 2.00
CA LEU A 46 -21.53 12.19 1.33
C LEU A 46 -20.83 11.71 0.05
N ASP A 47 -21.48 11.93 -1.10
CA ASP A 47 -20.99 11.53 -2.42
C ASP A 47 -19.56 12.01 -2.73
N GLU A 48 -19.17 13.16 -2.18
CA GLU A 48 -17.84 13.76 -2.41
C GLU A 48 -16.69 12.92 -1.84
N TYR A 49 -16.89 12.17 -0.76
CA TYR A 49 -15.85 11.34 -0.14
C TYR A 49 -15.88 9.89 -0.61
N ARG A 50 -17.05 9.39 -1.04
CA ARG A 50 -17.24 8.00 -1.43
C ARG A 50 -16.27 7.55 -2.53
N MET A 51 -16.09 8.35 -3.57
CA MET A 51 -15.20 8.00 -4.69
C MET A 51 -13.74 7.92 -4.25
N ASP A 52 -13.27 8.89 -3.46
CA ASP A 52 -11.90 8.89 -2.95
C ASP A 52 -11.65 7.69 -2.03
N PHE A 53 -12.61 7.35 -1.16
CA PHE A 53 -12.46 6.24 -0.23
C PHE A 53 -12.38 4.90 -0.96
N VAL A 54 -13.21 4.71 -1.99
CA VAL A 54 -13.18 3.51 -2.84
C VAL A 54 -11.86 3.40 -3.60
N GLU A 55 -11.40 4.50 -4.19
CA GLU A 55 -10.12 4.52 -4.91
C GLU A 55 -8.95 4.23 -3.98
N TRP A 56 -8.86 4.95 -2.86
CA TRP A 56 -7.84 4.73 -1.85
C TRP A 56 -7.85 3.29 -1.32
N LEU A 57 -9.02 2.72 -0.99
CA LEU A 57 -9.13 1.36 -0.46
C LEU A 57 -8.65 0.32 -1.48
N SER A 58 -8.93 0.54 -2.77
CA SER A 58 -8.44 -0.31 -3.86
C SER A 58 -6.91 -0.28 -3.95
N LEU A 59 -6.32 0.92 -3.90
CA LEU A 59 -4.86 1.09 -3.90
C LEU A 59 -4.23 0.45 -2.66
N TYR A 60 -4.80 0.67 -1.49
CA TYR A 60 -4.25 0.16 -0.23
C TYR A 60 -4.30 -1.37 -0.15
N LYS A 61 -5.41 -2.00 -0.58
CA LYS A 61 -5.49 -3.46 -0.69
C LYS A 61 -4.48 -4.04 -1.69
N THR A 62 -4.23 -3.31 -2.78
CA THR A 62 -3.18 -3.69 -3.73
C THR A 62 -1.80 -3.60 -3.07
N TRP A 63 -1.54 -2.57 -2.28
CA TRP A 63 -0.28 -2.39 -1.55
C TRP A 63 -0.07 -3.51 -0.54
N LEU A 64 -1.09 -3.89 0.23
CA LEU A 64 -1.03 -5.01 1.17
C LEU A 64 -0.66 -6.33 0.49
N SER A 65 -1.22 -6.59 -0.71
CA SER A 65 -0.89 -7.78 -1.50
C SER A 65 0.57 -7.77 -1.98
N LEU A 66 1.09 -6.60 -2.36
CA LEU A 66 2.49 -6.42 -2.75
C LEU A 66 3.44 -6.56 -1.54
N ASP A 67 3.09 -5.99 -0.39
CA ASP A 67 3.85 -6.12 0.86
C ASP A 67 3.94 -7.59 1.31
N GLU A 68 2.82 -8.32 1.28
CA GLU A 68 2.81 -9.75 1.59
C GLU A 68 3.72 -10.54 0.64
N LYS A 69 3.63 -10.28 -0.67
CA LYS A 69 4.52 -10.90 -1.66
C LYS A 69 5.98 -10.54 -1.43
N TYR A 70 6.27 -9.31 -1.01
CA TYR A 70 7.62 -8.86 -0.68
C TYR A 70 8.16 -9.64 0.51
N ARG A 71 7.37 -9.75 1.60
CA ARG A 71 7.72 -10.52 2.80
C ARG A 71 7.99 -11.99 2.47
N GLN A 72 7.16 -12.58 1.63
CA GLN A 72 7.35 -13.97 1.18
C GLN A 72 8.62 -14.15 0.35
N LEU A 73 8.98 -13.20 -0.52
CA LEU A 73 10.18 -13.28 -1.35
C LEU A 73 11.45 -12.99 -0.55
N ILE A 74 11.44 -11.96 0.28
CA ILE A 74 12.60 -11.56 1.10
C ILE A 74 12.92 -12.63 2.15
N ALA A 75 11.95 -13.42 2.59
CA ALA A 75 12.19 -14.51 3.55
C ALA A 75 12.88 -15.74 2.93
N ARG A 76 12.93 -15.89 1.60
CA ARG A 76 13.44 -17.12 0.94
C ARG A 76 14.95 -17.30 1.03
N GLN A 77 15.70 -16.23 1.27
CA GLN A 77 17.16 -16.25 1.30
C GLN A 77 17.69 -15.10 2.16
N PRO A 78 18.90 -15.22 2.75
CA PRO A 78 19.47 -14.15 3.55
C PRO A 78 19.57 -12.83 2.75
N ILE A 79 19.32 -11.70 3.42
CA ILE A 79 19.35 -10.36 2.81
C ILE A 79 20.67 -10.11 2.05
N ALA A 80 21.80 -10.53 2.63
CA ALA A 80 23.11 -10.38 2.00
C ALA A 80 23.21 -11.08 0.62
N VAL A 81 22.54 -12.23 0.45
CA VAL A 81 22.50 -12.93 -0.84
C VAL A 81 21.63 -12.17 -1.84
N GLN A 82 20.49 -11.63 -1.39
CA GLN A 82 19.59 -10.85 -2.25
C GLN A 82 20.22 -9.59 -2.79
N ILE A 83 20.96 -8.87 -1.93
CA ILE A 83 21.69 -7.66 -2.31
C ILE A 83 22.73 -8.01 -3.37
N LYS A 84 23.52 -9.07 -3.15
CA LYS A 84 24.53 -9.52 -4.13
C LYS A 84 23.90 -9.84 -5.48
N THR A 85 22.79 -10.59 -5.51
CA THR A 85 22.09 -10.90 -6.77
C THR A 85 21.60 -9.63 -7.47
N SER A 86 21.01 -8.69 -6.71
CA SER A 86 20.38 -7.48 -7.27
C SER A 86 21.38 -6.44 -7.80
N VAL A 87 22.64 -6.49 -7.35
CA VAL A 87 23.72 -5.60 -7.83
C VAL A 87 24.42 -6.18 -9.07
N LEU A 88 24.40 -7.50 -9.23
CA LEU A 88 25.04 -8.21 -10.35
C LEU A 88 24.13 -8.38 -11.57
N THR A 89 22.88 -7.91 -11.50
CA THR A 89 21.87 -7.95 -12.59
C THR A 89 21.34 -6.56 -12.90
#